data_AF-A0A3M6UYG5-F1
#
_entry.id   AF-A0A3M6UYG5-F1
#
_cell.length_a   1.000
_cell.length_b   1.000
_cell.length_c   1.000
_cell.angle_alpha   90.00
_cell.angle_beta   90.00
_cell.angle_gamma   90.00
#
_symmetry.space_group_name_H-M   'P 1'
#
loop_
_entity.id
_entity.type
_entity.pdbx_description
1 polymer ?
#
loop_
_entity_poly.entity_id
_entity_poly.type
_entity_poly.pdbx_seq_one_letter_code
_entity_poly.pdbx_strand_id
1 'polypeptide(L)'
;MKVLAALLLLSVALCFTTSASALPRSSKQDPRGILENIENAFEYPPPPPPHWQKTGGYVARGNPCPNSWTRFNNYCYLVSTTSTYSWSQAQAHCRSLSADLVKINSVEENEFVLSLVRKLAPSLKQIWIGLKWNTNGFYWIDLSVPVYKNWAPQHPNGNANEPCVQMWINNGQHLPKYASGYWNDIDCHYRSDFPNGIVCKKLP
;
A
#
# COMPACT_ATOMS: atom_id res chain seq x y z
N MET A 1 57.15 -55.19 -15.92
CA MET A 1 56.46 -54.41 -14.86
C MET A 1 55.26 -55.24 -14.44
N LYS A 2 55.10 -55.80 -13.25
CA LYS A 2 55.59 -55.47 -11.90
C LYS A 2 55.75 -56.77 -11.09
N VAL A 3 56.69 -56.73 -10.15
CA VAL A 3 57.02 -57.73 -9.12
C VAL A 3 56.20 -57.43 -7.85
N LEU A 4 56.14 -58.42 -6.94
CA LEU A 4 55.85 -58.41 -5.48
C LEU A 4 54.49 -59.04 -5.12
N ALA A 5 54.40 -60.26 -4.57
CA ALA A 5 55.03 -60.91 -3.39
C ALA A 5 54.19 -60.78 -2.09
N ALA A 6 53.56 -61.92 -1.75
CA ALA A 6 53.37 -62.56 -0.45
C ALA A 6 53.22 -61.74 0.86
N LEU A 7 52.02 -61.90 1.45
CA LEU A 7 51.73 -62.46 2.78
C LEU A 7 52.67 -62.14 3.97
N LEU A 8 52.11 -61.48 4.98
CA LEU A 8 52.34 -61.77 6.39
C LEU A 8 51.06 -61.47 7.19
N LEU A 9 50.47 -62.54 7.73
CA LEU A 9 49.41 -62.53 8.74
C LEU A 9 50.04 -62.24 10.11
N LEU A 10 49.43 -61.37 10.92
CA LEU A 10 49.26 -61.61 12.34
C LEU A 10 48.16 -60.69 12.92
N SER A 11 47.14 -61.38 13.39
CA SER A 11 46.01 -61.00 14.23
C SER A 11 46.35 -60.16 15.45
N VAL A 12 45.50 -59.19 15.80
CA VAL A 12 44.89 -59.09 17.14
C VAL A 12 43.49 -58.48 16.99
N ALA A 13 42.48 -59.26 17.37
CA ALA A 13 41.14 -58.79 17.63
C ALA A 13 41.10 -58.04 18.97
N LEU A 14 40.52 -56.84 18.99
CA LEU A 14 39.98 -56.26 20.21
C LEU A 14 38.58 -55.72 19.91
N CYS A 15 37.63 -56.46 20.46
CA CYS A 15 36.23 -56.15 20.57
C CYS A 15 36.07 -55.05 21.63
N PHE A 16 35.43 -53.92 21.30
CA PHE A 16 34.80 -53.06 22.31
C PHE A 16 33.51 -52.44 21.75
N THR A 17 32.41 -53.08 22.12
CA THR A 17 31.12 -52.50 22.55
C THR A 17 30.59 -51.26 21.82
N THR A 18 29.48 -51.47 21.13
CA THR A 18 28.50 -50.46 20.74
C THR A 18 28.04 -49.65 21.96
N SER A 19 28.29 -48.34 21.96
CA SER A 19 27.59 -47.40 22.83
C SER A 19 26.86 -46.40 21.95
N ALA A 20 25.56 -46.65 21.76
CA ALA A 20 24.63 -45.68 21.23
C ALA A 20 24.59 -44.48 22.20
N SER A 21 25.14 -43.35 21.79
CA SER A 21 25.02 -42.09 22.52
C SER A 21 23.58 -41.60 22.40
N ALA A 22 22.81 -41.79 23.46
CA ALA A 22 21.49 -41.21 23.61
C ALA A 22 21.59 -39.67 23.49
N LEU A 23 20.71 -39.08 22.68
CA LEU A 23 20.51 -37.63 22.64
C LEU A 23 20.07 -37.14 24.04
N PRO A 24 20.60 -36.03 24.56
CA PRO A 24 20.18 -35.51 25.85
C PRO A 24 18.71 -35.07 25.78
N ARG A 25 17.91 -35.66 26.68
CA ARG A 25 16.51 -35.33 26.91
C ARG A 25 16.43 -33.88 27.40
N SER A 26 15.91 -32.98 26.56
CA SER A 26 15.59 -31.60 26.96
C SER A 26 14.69 -31.64 28.19
N SER A 27 15.20 -31.15 29.31
CA SER A 27 14.42 -30.92 30.51
C SER A 27 13.35 -29.88 30.16
N LYS A 28 12.07 -30.25 30.27
CA LYS A 28 10.97 -29.29 30.25
C LYS A 28 11.17 -28.32 31.41
N GLN A 29 11.78 -27.17 31.14
CA GLN A 29 11.78 -26.05 32.05
C GLN A 29 10.35 -25.52 32.13
N ASP A 30 9.89 -25.34 33.36
CA ASP A 30 8.60 -24.76 33.71
C ASP A 30 8.46 -23.38 33.05
N PRO A 31 7.45 -23.15 32.17
CA PRO A 31 7.31 -21.86 31.50
C PRO A 31 6.84 -20.73 32.43
N ARG A 32 6.63 -21.00 33.73
CA ARG A 32 6.14 -20.01 34.70
C ARG A 32 7.23 -19.13 35.36
N GLY A 33 8.48 -19.18 34.89
CA GLY A 33 9.58 -18.36 35.41
C GLY A 33 10.10 -17.26 34.48
N ILE A 34 9.53 -17.08 33.28
CA ILE A 34 10.01 -16.10 32.28
C ILE A 34 9.09 -14.87 32.16
N LEU A 35 7.96 -14.85 32.87
CA LEU A 35 6.93 -13.79 32.73
C LEU A 35 6.92 -12.76 33.87
N GLU A 36 8.02 -12.55 34.61
CA GLU A 36 8.06 -11.51 35.65
C GLU A 36 9.00 -10.33 35.36
N ASN A 37 9.60 -10.22 34.17
CA ASN A 37 10.54 -9.12 33.89
C ASN A 37 10.47 -8.50 32.47
N ILE A 38 9.31 -8.51 31.81
CA ILE A 38 9.13 -7.83 30.49
C ILE A 38 8.00 -6.78 30.52
N GLU A 39 7.49 -6.40 31.69
CA GLU A 39 6.40 -5.40 31.79
C GLU A 39 6.87 -3.96 31.98
N ASN A 40 8.17 -3.64 31.84
CA ASN A 40 8.67 -2.28 32.14
C ASN A 40 9.60 -1.64 31.10
N ALA A 41 9.45 -1.94 29.81
CA ALA A 41 10.27 -1.27 28.76
C ALA A 41 9.51 -0.78 27.51
N PHE A 42 8.16 -0.76 27.50
CA PHE A 42 7.39 -0.37 26.31
C PHE A 42 6.28 0.66 26.56
N GLU A 43 6.39 1.48 27.60
CA GLU A 43 5.57 2.69 27.67
C GLU A 43 6.24 3.80 26.87
N TYR A 44 5.95 3.83 25.56
CA TYR A 44 6.05 5.08 24.81
C TYR A 44 5.15 6.11 25.51
N PRO A 45 5.64 7.31 25.85
CA PRO A 45 4.78 8.33 26.43
C PRO A 45 3.61 8.57 25.46
N PRO A 46 2.37 8.74 25.96
CA PRO A 46 1.25 9.08 25.09
C PRO A 46 1.64 10.34 24.30
N PRO A 47 1.30 10.41 23.00
CA PRO A 47 1.57 11.61 22.20
C PRO A 47 0.97 12.81 22.95
N PRO A 48 1.66 13.97 22.96
CA PRO A 48 1.12 15.15 23.62
C PRO A 48 -0.29 15.40 23.08
N PRO A 49 -1.29 15.64 23.95
CA PRO A 49 -2.64 15.92 23.49
C PRO A 49 -2.57 17.08 22.49
N PRO A 50 -3.37 17.05 21.41
CA PRO A 50 -3.48 18.21 20.52
C PRO A 50 -3.77 19.43 21.38
N HIS A 51 -2.91 20.45 21.29
CA HIS A 51 -3.01 21.65 22.11
C HIS A 51 -4.16 22.58 21.67
N TRP A 52 -5.18 22.03 21.00
CA TRP A 52 -6.45 22.70 20.83
C TRP A 52 -7.45 22.05 21.79
N GLN A 53 -7.58 22.64 22.97
CA GLN A 53 -8.86 22.87 23.64
C GLN A 53 -8.62 23.34 25.06
N LYS A 54 -8.61 24.66 25.26
CA LYS A 54 -9.23 25.30 26.44
C LYS A 54 -9.63 26.73 26.11
N THR A 55 -10.75 26.89 25.40
CA THR A 55 -11.68 28.01 25.62
C THR A 55 -13.05 27.55 25.13
N GLY A 56 -14.07 27.72 25.97
CA GLY A 56 -15.46 27.51 25.56
C GLY A 56 -15.85 28.50 24.47
N GLY A 57 -16.67 28.04 23.52
CA GLY A 57 -17.28 28.88 22.49
C GLY A 57 -17.02 28.35 21.07
N TYR A 58 -18.09 27.86 20.44
CA TYR A 58 -18.21 27.44 19.04
C TYR A 58 -17.45 26.16 18.66
N VAL A 59 -18.22 25.12 18.33
CA VAL A 59 -17.75 23.98 17.53
C VAL A 59 -17.03 24.56 16.32
N ALA A 60 -15.71 24.35 16.23
CA ALA A 60 -14.93 24.86 15.12
C ALA A 60 -15.54 24.34 13.82
N ARG A 61 -16.20 25.23 13.06
CA ARG A 61 -16.45 24.95 11.65
C ARG A 61 -15.06 24.81 11.04
N GLY A 62 -14.67 23.59 10.67
CA GLY A 62 -13.37 23.36 10.04
C GLY A 62 -13.14 24.37 8.92
N ASN A 63 -11.89 24.75 8.68
CA ASN A 63 -11.53 25.73 7.67
C ASN A 63 -12.26 25.45 6.34
N PRO A 64 -12.75 26.48 5.64
CA PRO A 64 -13.39 26.29 4.34
C PRO A 64 -12.36 25.82 3.31
N CYS A 65 -12.81 25.07 2.30
CA CYS A 65 -11.93 24.71 1.19
C CYS A 65 -11.51 25.96 0.40
N PRO A 66 -10.29 25.98 -0.15
CA PRO A 66 -9.87 27.07 -1.03
C PRO A 66 -10.76 27.18 -2.28
N ASN A 67 -10.73 28.34 -2.93
CA ASN A 67 -11.46 28.57 -4.16
C ASN A 67 -11.11 27.51 -5.22
N SER A 68 -12.13 27.03 -5.95
CA SER A 68 -12.05 25.96 -6.95
C SER A 68 -11.87 24.54 -6.39
N TRP A 69 -11.78 24.36 -5.07
CA TRP A 69 -11.80 23.04 -4.44
C TRP A 69 -13.21 22.69 -3.97
N THR A 70 -13.62 21.45 -4.16
CA THR A 70 -14.91 20.93 -3.70
C THR A 70 -14.75 20.18 -2.40
N ARG A 71 -15.61 20.47 -1.42
CA ARG A 71 -15.58 19.79 -0.10
C ARG A 71 -16.32 18.46 -0.17
N PHE A 72 -15.72 17.43 0.42
CA PHE A 72 -16.39 16.19 0.79
C PHE A 72 -15.84 15.71 2.13
N ASN A 73 -16.73 15.49 3.10
CA ASN A 73 -16.37 15.27 4.49
C ASN A 73 -15.38 16.36 4.98
N ASN A 74 -14.24 15.95 5.55
CA ASN A 74 -13.23 16.85 6.11
C ASN A 74 -12.11 17.20 5.12
N TYR A 75 -12.28 16.90 3.83
CA TYR A 75 -11.24 17.12 2.81
C TYR A 75 -11.74 17.99 1.66
N CYS A 76 -10.78 18.57 0.94
CA CYS A 76 -10.95 19.39 -0.24
C CYS A 76 -10.37 18.66 -1.45
N TYR A 77 -11.10 18.71 -2.57
CA TYR A 77 -10.76 17.99 -3.80
C TYR A 77 -10.70 18.93 -4.99
N LEU A 78 -9.70 18.75 -5.84
CA LEU A 78 -9.54 19.50 -7.09
C LEU A 78 -9.42 18.52 -8.25
N VAL A 79 -10.26 18.69 -9.28
CA VAL A 79 -10.12 17.99 -10.56
C VAL A 79 -9.24 18.82 -11.48
N SER A 80 -8.20 18.21 -12.02
CA SER A 80 -7.34 18.82 -13.03
C SER A 80 -7.37 18.01 -14.32
N THR A 81 -7.55 18.70 -15.44
CA THR A 81 -7.43 18.14 -16.79
C THR A 81 -6.03 18.31 -17.37
N THR A 82 -5.08 18.82 -16.58
CA THR A 82 -3.67 18.88 -16.99
C THR A 82 -3.21 17.49 -17.39
N SER A 83 -2.85 17.33 -18.66
CA SER A 83 -2.32 16.08 -19.19
C SER A 83 -1.07 15.71 -18.41
N THR A 84 -1.16 14.63 -17.64
CA THR A 84 0.01 14.04 -16.98
C THR A 84 0.28 12.68 -17.56
N TYR A 85 1.46 12.55 -18.13
CA TYR A 85 1.88 11.34 -18.83
C TYR A 85 2.31 10.25 -17.85
N SER A 86 2.75 10.63 -16.64
CA SER A 86 3.06 9.67 -15.59
C SER A 86 2.36 9.96 -14.27
N TRP A 87 2.20 8.91 -13.48
CA TRP A 87 1.70 9.02 -12.12
C TRP A 87 2.57 9.94 -11.25
N SER A 88 3.90 9.91 -11.44
CA SER A 88 4.84 10.78 -10.69
C SER A 88 4.65 12.26 -11.01
N GLN A 89 4.39 12.60 -12.28
CA GLN A 89 4.04 13.96 -12.69
C GLN A 89 2.72 14.41 -12.06
N ALA A 90 1.72 13.53 -12.04
CA ALA A 90 0.44 13.80 -11.41
C ALA A 90 0.57 14.09 -9.91
N GLN A 91 1.36 13.28 -9.22
CA GLN A 91 1.67 13.48 -7.81
C GLN A 91 2.45 14.79 -7.55
N ALA A 92 3.43 15.12 -8.39
CA ALA A 92 4.16 16.38 -8.29
C ALA A 92 3.24 17.60 -8.49
N HIS A 93 2.29 17.51 -9.42
CA HIS A 93 1.28 18.55 -9.64
C HIS A 93 0.43 18.78 -8.38
N CYS A 94 -0.11 17.71 -7.77
CA CYS A 94 -0.87 17.87 -6.53
C CYS A 94 -0.01 18.48 -5.41
N ARG A 95 1.26 18.08 -5.30
CA ARG A 95 2.17 18.63 -4.29
C ARG A 95 2.49 20.11 -4.49
N SER A 96 2.56 20.59 -5.73
CA SER A 96 2.68 22.04 -5.98
C SER A 96 1.48 22.86 -5.46
N LEU A 97 0.35 22.20 -5.18
CA LEU A 97 -0.87 22.79 -4.62
C LEU A 97 -1.05 22.48 -3.12
N SER A 98 0.02 22.00 -2.46
CA SER A 98 0.00 21.51 -1.08
C SER A 98 -1.05 20.41 -0.84
N ALA A 99 -1.15 19.49 -1.79
CA ALA A 99 -2.05 18.35 -1.79
C ALA A 99 -1.32 17.08 -2.26
N ASP A 100 -2.00 15.95 -2.22
CA ASP A 100 -1.54 14.70 -2.83
C ASP A 100 -2.60 14.16 -3.79
N LEU A 101 -2.24 13.17 -4.61
CA LEU A 101 -3.22 12.40 -5.36
C LEU A 101 -4.27 11.80 -4.41
N VAL A 102 -5.51 11.71 -4.89
CA VAL A 102 -6.63 11.28 -4.07
C VAL A 102 -6.42 9.87 -3.47
N LYS A 103 -6.51 9.80 -2.16
CA LYS A 103 -6.68 8.55 -1.38
C LYS A 103 -8.16 8.31 -1.14
N ILE A 104 -8.66 7.13 -1.51
CA ILE A 104 -10.08 6.76 -1.42
C ILE A 104 -10.26 5.67 -0.35
N ASN A 105 -10.99 5.99 0.72
CA ASN A 105 -11.13 5.10 1.88
C ASN A 105 -12.51 4.48 2.05
N SER A 106 -13.47 4.80 1.17
CA SER A 106 -14.86 4.37 1.29
C SER A 106 -15.56 4.32 -0.06
N VAL A 107 -16.68 3.61 -0.11
CA VAL A 107 -17.57 3.57 -1.27
C VAL A 107 -18.09 4.98 -1.57
N GLU A 108 -18.50 5.72 -0.55
CA GLU A 108 -19.06 7.06 -0.69
C GLU A 108 -18.04 8.05 -1.25
N GLU A 109 -16.77 7.94 -0.82
CA GLU A 109 -15.69 8.75 -1.37
C GLU A 109 -15.38 8.37 -2.83
N ASN A 110 -15.45 7.08 -3.19
CA ASN A 110 -15.26 6.63 -4.56
C ASN A 110 -16.32 7.22 -5.50
N GLU A 111 -17.59 7.13 -5.10
CA GLU A 111 -18.72 7.67 -5.85
C GLU A 111 -18.68 9.20 -5.93
N PHE A 112 -18.25 9.87 -4.85
CA PHE A 112 -18.02 11.32 -4.86
C PHE A 112 -16.95 11.70 -5.89
N VAL A 113 -15.79 11.03 -5.89
CA VAL A 113 -14.70 11.31 -6.84
C VAL A 113 -15.16 11.07 -8.28
N LEU A 114 -15.84 9.96 -8.56
CA LEU A 114 -16.40 9.65 -9.88
C LEU A 114 -17.36 10.76 -10.35
N SER A 115 -18.30 11.14 -9.48
CA SER A 115 -19.31 12.16 -9.78
C SER A 115 -18.69 13.55 -9.97
N LEU A 116 -17.69 13.89 -9.16
CA LEU A 116 -16.98 15.15 -9.23
C LEU A 116 -16.26 15.29 -10.58
N VAL A 117 -15.54 14.25 -11.02
CA VAL A 117 -14.83 14.28 -12.31
C VAL A 117 -15.81 14.33 -13.47
N ARG A 118 -16.89 13.55 -13.46
CA ARG A 118 -17.93 13.60 -14.50
C ARG A 118 -18.54 15.00 -14.62
N LYS A 119 -18.75 15.68 -13.50
CA LYS A 119 -19.31 17.03 -13.47
C LYS A 119 -18.33 18.09 -13.99
N LEU A 120 -17.08 18.05 -13.55
CA LEU A 120 -16.10 19.11 -13.81
C LEU A 120 -15.26 18.88 -15.07
N ALA A 121 -15.12 17.63 -15.50
CA ALA A 121 -14.29 17.22 -16.62
C ALA A 121 -14.92 16.03 -17.39
N PRO A 122 -16.09 16.22 -18.01
CA PRO A 122 -16.90 15.15 -18.62
C PRO A 122 -16.21 14.42 -19.78
N SER A 123 -15.17 15.01 -20.39
CA SER A 123 -14.40 14.39 -21.47
C SER A 123 -13.40 13.35 -20.97
N LEU A 124 -13.01 13.40 -19.69
CA LEU A 124 -12.03 12.46 -19.13
C LEU A 124 -12.58 11.04 -19.12
N LYS A 125 -11.71 10.10 -19.50
CA LYS A 125 -12.01 8.66 -19.48
C LYS A 125 -11.45 7.99 -18.24
N GLN A 126 -10.40 8.56 -17.67
CA GLN A 126 -9.65 8.00 -16.56
C GLN A 126 -8.87 9.09 -15.81
N ILE A 127 -8.57 8.81 -14.55
CA ILE A 127 -7.75 9.66 -13.70
C ILE A 127 -6.70 8.83 -12.96
N TRP A 128 -5.56 9.43 -12.63
CA TRP A 128 -4.66 8.89 -11.62
C TRP A 128 -5.25 9.00 -10.22
N ILE A 129 -5.07 7.96 -9.40
CA ILE A 129 -5.34 7.98 -7.95
C ILE A 129 -4.07 7.69 -7.16
N GLY A 130 -4.05 8.02 -5.87
CA GLY A 130 -2.85 7.94 -5.03
C GLY A 130 -2.42 6.53 -4.62
N LEU A 131 -2.98 5.48 -5.23
CA LEU A 131 -2.63 4.08 -4.94
C LEU A 131 -1.49 3.63 -5.85
N LYS A 132 -0.47 2.98 -5.28
CA LYS A 132 0.70 2.51 -5.99
C LYS A 132 1.25 1.21 -5.38
N TRP A 133 1.76 0.31 -6.20
CA TRP A 133 2.52 -0.86 -5.78
C TRP A 133 3.92 -0.47 -5.26
N ASN A 134 4.31 -1.11 -4.17
CA ASN A 134 5.66 -1.16 -3.61
C ASN A 134 6.07 -2.61 -3.33
N THR A 135 7.22 -2.85 -2.70
CA THR A 135 7.76 -4.19 -2.44
C THR A 135 6.77 -5.19 -1.82
N ASN A 136 5.81 -4.70 -1.01
CA ASN A 136 4.89 -5.53 -0.22
C ASN A 136 3.44 -5.46 -0.69
N GLY A 137 3.14 -4.80 -1.80
CA GLY A 137 1.80 -4.69 -2.38
C GLY A 137 1.36 -3.26 -2.66
N PHE A 138 0.04 -3.04 -2.79
CA PHE A 138 -0.54 -1.71 -3.02
C PHE A 138 -0.63 -0.91 -1.72
N TYR A 139 -0.15 0.33 -1.77
CA TYR A 139 -0.21 1.31 -0.68
C TYR A 139 -0.66 2.66 -1.22
N TRP A 140 -1.36 3.41 -0.37
CA TRP A 140 -1.68 4.79 -0.65
C TRP A 140 -0.43 5.67 -0.52
N ILE A 141 -0.51 6.89 -1.06
CA ILE A 141 0.57 7.88 -1.03
C ILE A 141 1.05 8.24 0.38
N ASP A 142 0.22 8.01 1.41
CA ASP A 142 0.54 8.17 2.83
C ASP A 142 1.10 6.89 3.48
N LEU A 143 1.49 5.90 2.68
CA LEU A 143 2.03 4.60 3.08
C LEU A 143 1.06 3.70 3.86
N SER A 144 -0.23 4.04 3.90
CA SER A 144 -1.24 3.15 4.48
C SER A 144 -1.69 2.08 3.49
N VAL A 145 -2.09 0.92 4.02
CA VAL A 145 -2.68 -0.17 3.24
C VAL A 145 -4.14 0.14 2.87
N PRO A 146 -4.62 -0.27 1.68
CA PRO A 146 -6.00 -0.04 1.27
C PRO A 146 -6.96 -0.93 2.07
N VAL A 147 -7.80 -0.28 2.89
CA VAL A 147 -8.93 -0.91 3.60
C VAL A 147 -10.17 -1.04 2.72
N TYR A 148 -10.38 -0.07 1.83
CA TYR A 148 -11.38 -0.09 0.77
C TYR A 148 -10.69 -0.36 -0.56
N LYS A 149 -11.34 -1.16 -1.41
CA LYS A 149 -10.84 -1.53 -2.75
C LYS A 149 -12.02 -1.56 -3.72
N ASN A 150 -11.84 -0.93 -4.88
CA ASN A 150 -12.83 -0.99 -5.96
C ASN A 150 -12.20 -1.45 -7.28
N TRP A 151 -11.42 -2.52 -7.23
CA TRP A 151 -10.79 -3.09 -8.42
C TRP A 151 -11.84 -3.54 -9.44
N ALA A 152 -11.57 -3.27 -10.71
CA ALA A 152 -12.34 -3.87 -11.79
C ALA A 152 -12.25 -5.41 -11.73
N PRO A 153 -13.23 -6.14 -12.28
CA PRO A 153 -13.14 -7.59 -12.37
C PRO A 153 -11.81 -8.03 -13.00
N GLN A 154 -11.14 -9.00 -12.36
CA GLN A 154 -9.82 -9.54 -12.76
C GLN A 154 -8.62 -8.62 -12.48
N HIS A 155 -8.82 -7.47 -11.84
CA HIS A 155 -7.73 -6.60 -11.38
C HIS A 155 -7.50 -6.73 -9.86
N PRO A 156 -6.30 -6.44 -9.37
CA PRO A 156 -5.09 -6.11 -10.14
C PRO A 156 -4.50 -7.35 -10.84
N ASN A 157 -4.05 -7.20 -12.09
CA ASN A 157 -3.51 -8.30 -12.91
C ASN A 157 -2.01 -8.16 -13.20
N GLY A 158 -1.43 -6.97 -13.12
CA GLY A 158 -0.01 -6.70 -13.34
C GLY A 158 0.80 -6.52 -12.06
N ASN A 159 0.18 -6.05 -10.96
CA ASN A 159 0.83 -5.89 -9.65
C ASN A 159 2.15 -5.09 -9.74
N ALA A 160 3.30 -5.71 -9.45
CA ALA A 160 4.62 -5.08 -9.53
C ALA A 160 4.98 -4.60 -10.94
N ASN A 161 4.43 -5.23 -11.97
CA ASN A 161 4.66 -4.88 -13.38
C ASN A 161 3.77 -3.72 -13.84
N GLU A 162 2.68 -3.46 -13.12
CA GLU A 162 1.75 -2.36 -13.39
C GLU A 162 1.53 -1.55 -12.11
N PRO A 163 2.58 -0.85 -11.63
CA PRO A 163 2.62 -0.43 -10.24
C PRO A 163 1.75 0.79 -9.93
N CYS A 164 1.08 1.41 -10.89
CA CYS A 164 0.26 2.59 -10.67
C CYS A 164 -1.22 2.31 -10.90
N VAL A 165 -2.09 3.13 -10.31
CA VAL A 165 -3.53 2.86 -10.34
C VAL A 165 -4.28 4.05 -10.86
N GLN A 166 -5.22 3.76 -11.74
CA GLN A 166 -6.17 4.71 -12.29
C GLN A 166 -7.61 4.32 -11.96
N MET A 167 -8.49 5.30 -11.85
CA MET A 167 -9.94 5.09 -11.83
C MET A 167 -10.50 5.40 -13.21
N TRP A 168 -11.32 4.51 -13.73
CA TRP A 168 -12.09 4.76 -14.95
C TRP A 168 -13.32 5.62 -14.66
N ILE A 169 -13.59 6.61 -15.50
CA ILE A 169 -14.61 7.64 -15.26
C ILE A 169 -15.81 7.50 -16.20
N ASN A 170 -15.53 7.39 -17.49
CA ASN A 170 -16.53 7.33 -18.55
C ASN A 170 -16.16 6.21 -19.52
N ASN A 171 -17.15 5.74 -20.28
CA ASN A 171 -16.90 4.76 -21.33
C ASN A 171 -15.88 5.29 -22.36
N GLY A 172 -15.01 4.39 -22.81
CA GLY A 172 -14.08 4.60 -23.90
C GLY A 172 -14.04 3.35 -24.78
N GLN A 173 -13.58 3.48 -26.01
CA GLN A 173 -13.53 2.37 -26.97
C GLN A 173 -12.71 1.16 -26.46
N HIS A 174 -11.76 1.41 -25.56
CA HIS A 174 -10.87 0.41 -24.98
C HIS A 174 -11.16 0.11 -23.49
N LEU A 175 -12.23 0.67 -22.93
CA LEU A 175 -12.60 0.42 -21.53
C LEU A 175 -13.72 -0.62 -21.44
N PRO A 176 -13.70 -1.52 -20.43
CA PRO A 176 -14.79 -2.47 -20.25
C PRO A 176 -16.13 -1.76 -20.07
N LYS A 177 -17.20 -2.38 -20.56
CA LYS A 177 -18.55 -1.84 -20.39
C LYS A 177 -18.90 -1.82 -18.90
N TYR A 178 -19.46 -0.71 -18.42
CA TYR A 178 -19.83 -0.49 -17.00
C TYR A 178 -18.66 -0.43 -16.02
N ALA A 179 -17.46 -0.06 -16.50
CA ALA A 179 -16.27 -0.02 -15.65
C ALA A 179 -16.07 1.33 -14.92
N SER A 180 -17.01 2.26 -15.04
CA SER A 180 -16.91 3.55 -14.36
C SER A 180 -16.88 3.41 -12.84
N GLY A 181 -15.97 4.12 -12.19
CA GLY A 181 -15.72 4.06 -10.75
C GLY A 181 -14.75 2.96 -10.33
N TYR A 182 -14.52 1.94 -11.18
CA TYR A 182 -13.59 0.85 -10.89
C TYR A 182 -12.13 1.26 -11.14
N TRP A 183 -11.24 0.56 -10.45
CA TRP A 183 -9.80 0.78 -10.49
C TRP A 183 -9.11 -0.23 -11.40
N ASN A 184 -8.09 0.24 -12.10
CA ASN A 184 -7.22 -0.55 -12.95
C ASN A 184 -5.76 -0.28 -12.57
N ASP A 185 -4.97 -1.34 -12.41
CA ASP A 185 -3.53 -1.24 -12.32
C ASP A 185 -2.93 -1.06 -13.72
N ILE A 186 -1.87 -0.25 -13.83
CA ILE A 186 -1.24 0.06 -15.11
C ILE A 186 0.21 0.50 -14.93
N ASP A 187 1.01 0.41 -15.99
CA ASP A 187 2.33 1.03 -16.04
C ASP A 187 2.21 2.54 -15.74
N CYS A 188 3.02 3.01 -14.79
CA CYS A 188 3.05 4.41 -14.34
C CYS A 188 3.37 5.43 -15.44
N HIS A 189 3.88 5.00 -16.60
CA HIS A 189 4.27 5.81 -17.74
C HIS A 189 3.44 5.46 -18.98
N TYR A 190 2.39 4.64 -18.83
CA TYR A 190 1.53 4.26 -19.92
C TYR A 190 0.90 5.49 -20.57
N ARG A 191 1.18 5.65 -21.87
CA ARG A 191 0.56 6.69 -22.70
C ARG A 191 -0.66 6.09 -23.36
N SER A 192 -1.82 6.28 -22.72
CA SER A 192 -3.10 5.98 -23.34
C SER A 192 -3.39 6.96 -24.49
N ASP A 193 -4.24 6.55 -25.42
CA ASP A 193 -4.86 7.44 -26.42
C ASP A 193 -5.64 8.61 -25.76
N PHE A 194 -5.99 8.46 -24.48
CA PHE A 194 -6.62 9.50 -23.67
C PHE A 194 -5.66 9.97 -22.57
N PRO A 195 -5.45 11.29 -22.39
CA PRO A 195 -4.65 11.78 -21.28
C PRO A 195 -5.33 11.43 -19.95
N ASN A 196 -4.52 11.04 -18.96
CA ASN A 196 -4.99 10.87 -17.60
C ASN A 196 -5.29 12.24 -16.99
N GLY A 197 -6.51 12.41 -16.47
CA GLY A 197 -6.80 13.50 -15.55
C GLY A 197 -6.29 13.20 -14.14
N ILE A 198 -6.48 14.16 -13.24
CA ILE A 198 -5.99 14.07 -11.86
C ILE A 198 -7.06 14.54 -10.89
N VAL A 199 -7.14 13.89 -9.73
CA VAL A 199 -7.84 14.42 -8.56
C VAL A 199 -6.85 14.59 -7.42
N CYS A 200 -6.67 15.82 -6.97
CA CYS A 200 -5.87 16.15 -5.81
C CYS A 200 -6.76 16.26 -4.56
N LYS A 201 -6.25 15.83 -3.41
CA LYS A 201 -6.94 15.85 -2.11
C LYS A 201 -6.05 16.47 -1.04
N LYS A 202 -6.62 17.32 -0.18
CA LYS A 202 -5.96 17.87 1.01
C LYS A 202 -6.94 18.17 2.13
N LEU A 203 -6.41 18.39 3.33
CA LEU A 203 -7.18 19.05 4.38
C LEU A 203 -7.39 20.54 4.01
N PRO A 204 -8.49 21.17 4.49
CA PRO A 204 -8.78 22.56 4.19
C PRO A 204 -7.71 23.55 4.66
#